data_AF-F6GGQ6-F1
#
_entry.id   AF-F6GGQ6-F1
#
_cell.length_a   1.000
_cell.length_b   1.000
_cell.length_c   1.000
_cell.angle_alpha   90.00
_cell.angle_beta   90.00
_cell.angle_gamma   90.00
#
_symmetry.space_group_name_H-M   'P 1'
#
loop_
_entity.id
_entity.type
_entity.pdbx_description
1 polymer ?
#
loop_
_entity_poly.entity_id
_entity_poly.type
_entity_poly.pdbx_seq_one_letter_code
_entity_poly.pdbx_strand_id
1 'polypeptide(L)'
;MNQHFKLHILILVLFFTGCKNKTNTETSSLKTTEAILVSKIIETKKINANNDNSWHFFSVYPIGSQKDDNIKTVENIYRELSFKIVNNTITINNLGKEELYINKIPSNKFFKQQYFKNYYQAIFKEKLNTPFPDSILAITNKNAHIKTSI
;
A
#
# COMPACT_ATOMS: atom_id res chain seq x y z
N MET A 1 40.59 -21.56 36.89
CA MET A 1 39.17 -21.30 36.58
C MET A 1 39.08 -20.75 35.16
N ASN A 2 38.62 -21.57 34.21
CA ASN A 2 38.79 -21.38 32.75
C ASN A 2 38.22 -20.06 32.25
N GLN A 3 39.02 -19.30 31.47
CA GLN A 3 38.60 -18.04 30.84
C GLN A 3 37.35 -18.21 29.95
N HIS A 4 37.19 -19.39 29.33
CA HIS A 4 35.99 -19.75 28.57
C HIS A 4 34.71 -19.76 29.42
N PHE A 5 34.79 -20.18 30.68
CA PHE A 5 33.63 -20.18 31.58
C PHE A 5 33.16 -18.75 31.90
N LYS A 6 34.10 -17.82 32.03
CA LYS A 6 33.79 -16.39 32.23
C LYS A 6 33.13 -15.77 30.99
N LEU A 7 33.55 -16.17 29.79
CA LEU A 7 32.99 -15.69 28.52
C LEU A 7 31.55 -16.18 28.30
N HIS A 8 31.28 -17.45 28.63
CA HIS A 8 29.93 -18.01 28.50
C HIS A 8 28.94 -17.39 29.51
N ILE A 9 29.39 -17.04 30.71
CA ILE A 9 28.59 -16.29 31.69
C ILE A 9 28.30 -14.86 31.20
N LEU A 10 29.29 -14.18 30.61
CA LEU A 10 29.13 -12.81 30.09
C LEU A 10 28.06 -12.75 28.99
N ILE A 11 28.06 -13.72 28.06
CA ILE A 11 27.07 -13.80 26.98
C ILE A 11 25.68 -14.09 27.54
N LEU A 12 25.56 -14.94 28.57
CA LEU A 12 24.28 -15.25 29.21
C LEU A 12 23.66 -14.02 29.90
N VAL A 13 24.47 -13.19 30.58
CA VAL A 13 24.01 -11.97 31.27
C VAL A 13 23.53 -10.88 30.29
N LEU A 14 24.13 -10.80 29.09
CA LEU A 14 23.71 -9.86 28.05
C LEU A 14 22.33 -10.21 27.47
N PHE A 15 21.93 -11.49 27.48
CA PHE A 15 20.57 -11.89 27.05
C PHE A 15 19.48 -11.49 28.06
N PHE A 16 19.75 -11.53 29.37
CA PHE A 16 18.76 -11.15 30.39
C PHE A 16 18.62 -9.64 30.62
N THR A 17 19.56 -8.83 30.15
CA THR A 17 19.50 -7.36 30.26
C THR A 17 18.99 -6.68 28.98
N GLY A 18 18.71 -7.45 27.92
CA GLY A 18 18.25 -6.98 26.61
C GLY A 18 16.78 -6.58 26.49
N CYS A 19 16.02 -6.50 27.59
CA CYS A 19 14.64 -5.99 27.58
C CYS A 19 14.45 -4.97 28.70
N LYS A 20 14.87 -3.73 28.46
CA LYS A 20 14.30 -2.58 29.19
C LYS A 20 12.89 -2.38 28.63
N ASN A 21 11.88 -2.88 29.36
CA ASN A 21 10.49 -2.48 29.15
C ASN A 21 10.43 -0.96 29.30
N LYS A 22 10.40 -0.27 28.17
CA LYS A 22 10.00 1.14 28.11
C LYS A 22 8.48 1.17 28.21
N THR A 23 7.96 1.08 29.43
CA THR A 23 6.65 1.65 29.75
C THR A 23 6.81 3.17 29.73
N ASN A 24 6.81 3.75 28.53
CA ASN A 24 6.59 5.17 28.36
C ASN A 24 5.10 5.43 28.56
N THR A 25 4.68 5.51 29.81
CA THR A 25 3.45 6.20 30.18
C THR A 25 3.75 7.69 30.14
N GLU A 26 3.82 8.25 28.93
CA GLU A 26 3.77 9.70 28.72
C GLU A 26 2.37 10.03 28.24
N THR A 27 1.53 10.44 29.19
CA THR A 27 0.38 11.30 28.94
C THR A 27 0.94 12.61 28.37
N SER A 28 1.01 12.72 27.05
CA SER A 28 1.28 13.99 26.39
C SER A 28 0.51 14.02 25.08
N SER A 29 -0.37 15.01 24.99
CA SER A 29 -1.14 15.40 23.82
C SER A 29 -0.33 15.28 22.54
N LEU A 30 -0.54 14.19 21.80
CA LEU A 30 0.01 14.02 20.46
C LEU A 30 -0.69 14.97 19.51
N LYS A 31 -0.07 16.14 19.37
CA LYS A 31 0.14 16.85 18.10
C LYS A 31 -1.08 16.96 17.19
N THR A 32 -1.94 17.93 17.50
CA THR A 32 -2.82 18.59 16.52
C THR A 32 -2.06 19.03 15.25
N THR A 33 -0.74 19.26 15.35
CA THR A 33 0.11 19.71 14.24
C THR A 33 0.37 18.65 13.15
N GLU A 34 0.36 17.35 13.46
CA GLU A 34 0.53 16.30 12.43
C GLU A 34 -0.78 16.01 11.68
N ALA A 35 -1.93 16.08 12.36
CA ALA A 35 -3.24 16.02 11.70
C ALA A 35 -3.48 17.23 10.76
N ILE A 36 -3.00 18.41 11.14
CA ILE A 36 -3.06 19.61 10.27
C ILE A 36 -2.14 19.45 9.05
N LEU A 37 -0.96 18.82 9.18
CA LEU A 37 -0.05 18.58 8.05
C LEU A 37 -0.58 17.54 7.05
N VAL A 38 -1.27 16.49 7.52
CA VAL A 38 -1.95 15.53 6.63
C VAL A 38 -3.14 16.19 5.93
N SER A 39 -3.88 17.07 6.61
CA SER A 39 -5.00 17.80 6.01
C SER A 39 -4.57 18.80 4.92
N LYS A 40 -3.33 19.30 4.96
CA LYS A 40 -2.81 20.30 4.01
C LYS A 40 -2.19 19.71 2.73
N ILE A 41 -2.00 18.39 2.67
CA ILE A 41 -1.39 17.70 1.52
C ILE A 41 -2.45 17.04 0.62
N ILE A 42 -3.68 16.87 1.09
CA ILE A 42 -4.75 16.21 0.31
C ILE A 42 -5.52 17.29 -0.45
N GLU A 43 -4.90 17.85 -1.48
CA GLU A 43 -5.70 18.41 -2.57
C GLU A 43 -6.42 17.24 -3.25
N THR A 44 -7.66 16.99 -2.84
CA THR A 44 -8.60 16.10 -3.55
C THR A 44 -8.93 16.79 -4.88
N LYS A 45 -8.00 16.74 -5.84
CA LYS A 45 -8.30 17.20 -7.20
C LYS A 45 -9.40 16.29 -7.72
N LYS A 46 -10.58 16.86 -7.97
CA LYS A 46 -11.61 16.23 -8.79
C LYS A 46 -10.94 15.92 -10.12
N ILE A 47 -10.62 14.65 -10.34
CA ILE A 47 -10.16 14.22 -11.64
C ILE A 47 -11.43 14.17 -12.49
N ASN A 48 -11.59 15.15 -13.39
CA ASN A 48 -12.43 14.98 -14.56
C ASN A 48 -11.75 13.89 -15.40
N ALA A 49 -11.97 12.63 -15.02
CA ALA A 49 -11.69 11.51 -15.87
C ALA A 49 -12.71 11.59 -17.00
N ASN A 50 -12.39 12.38 -18.02
CA ASN A 50 -13.17 12.47 -19.26
C ASN A 50 -13.06 11.17 -20.09
N ASN A 51 -12.65 10.08 -19.46
CA ASN A 51 -12.60 8.74 -20.02
C ASN A 51 -13.83 8.00 -19.52
N ASP A 52 -14.84 7.97 -20.38
CA ASP A 52 -16.01 7.08 -20.27
C ASP A 52 -15.63 5.59 -20.33
N ASN A 53 -14.33 5.29 -20.35
CA ASN A 53 -13.77 3.96 -20.54
C ASN A 53 -13.93 3.11 -19.27
N SER A 54 -14.56 1.96 -19.43
CA SER A 54 -14.52 0.88 -18.47
C SER A 54 -13.09 0.38 -18.30
N TRP A 55 -12.68 0.24 -17.05
CA TRP A 55 -11.45 -0.41 -16.67
C TRP A 55 -11.73 -1.90 -16.62
N HIS A 56 -10.93 -2.67 -17.35
CA HIS A 56 -11.00 -4.12 -17.39
C HIS A 56 -9.73 -4.70 -16.77
N PHE A 57 -9.87 -5.90 -16.24
CA PHE A 57 -8.75 -6.71 -15.82
C PHE A 57 -7.73 -6.90 -16.96
N PHE A 58 -6.44 -6.79 -16.65
CA PHE A 58 -5.34 -6.96 -17.61
C PHE A 58 -4.57 -8.25 -17.34
N SER A 59 -3.90 -8.35 -16.19
CA SER A 59 -3.11 -9.52 -15.80
C SER A 59 -2.73 -9.49 -14.32
N VAL A 60 -2.28 -10.62 -13.79
CA VAL A 60 -1.71 -10.73 -12.44
C VAL A 60 -0.17 -10.82 -12.53
N TYR A 61 0.53 -10.08 -11.67
CA TYR A 61 1.98 -10.16 -11.54
C TYR A 61 2.38 -10.51 -10.09
N PRO A 62 3.09 -11.62 -9.85
CA PRO A 62 3.42 -12.06 -8.50
C PRO A 62 4.52 -11.19 -7.91
N ILE A 63 4.30 -10.67 -6.71
CA ILE A 63 5.29 -9.83 -6.03
C ILE A 63 6.22 -10.72 -5.16
N GLY A 64 7.53 -10.55 -5.32
CA GLY A 64 8.53 -11.29 -4.55
C GLY A 64 8.77 -12.70 -5.08
N SER A 65 9.20 -13.62 -4.21
CA SER A 65 9.53 -15.02 -4.58
C SER A 65 8.32 -15.96 -4.61
N GLN A 66 7.10 -15.43 -4.74
CA GLN A 66 5.91 -16.28 -4.83
C GLN A 66 5.91 -17.02 -6.16
N LYS A 67 5.75 -18.35 -6.10
CA LYS A 67 5.66 -19.20 -7.28
C LYS A 67 4.30 -19.03 -7.96
N ASP A 68 4.29 -19.33 -9.26
CA ASP A 68 3.18 -19.19 -10.20
C ASP A 68 1.88 -19.93 -9.85
N ASP A 69 1.90 -20.75 -8.79
CA ASP A 69 0.91 -21.80 -8.53
C ASP A 69 -0.53 -21.27 -8.35
N ASN A 70 -0.70 -19.98 -8.03
CA ASN A 70 -2.02 -19.36 -7.83
C ASN A 70 -2.37 -18.28 -8.86
N ILE A 71 -1.51 -17.96 -9.82
CA ILE A 71 -1.78 -16.87 -10.78
C ILE A 71 -3.10 -17.12 -11.51
N LYS A 72 -3.26 -18.29 -12.14
CA LYS A 72 -4.46 -18.63 -12.90
C LYS A 72 -5.74 -18.53 -12.07
N THR A 73 -5.67 -18.93 -10.79
CA THR A 73 -6.81 -18.84 -9.86
C THR A 73 -7.18 -17.37 -9.63
N VAL A 74 -6.20 -16.51 -9.36
CA VAL A 74 -6.41 -15.07 -9.17
C VAL A 74 -6.93 -14.43 -10.46
N GLU A 75 -6.34 -14.75 -11.60
CA GLU A 75 -6.80 -14.24 -12.90
C GLU A 75 -8.26 -14.61 -13.17
N ASN A 76 -8.65 -15.86 -12.90
CA ASN A 76 -10.04 -16.30 -13.10
C ASN A 76 -11.03 -15.54 -12.22
N ILE A 77 -10.66 -15.19 -10.98
CA ILE A 77 -11.51 -14.41 -10.07
C ILE A 77 -11.73 -13.00 -10.60
N TYR A 78 -10.69 -12.36 -11.14
CA TYR A 78 -10.75 -10.94 -11.54
C TYR A 78 -11.00 -10.72 -13.03
N ARG A 79 -10.95 -11.74 -13.88
CA ARG A 79 -11.09 -11.62 -15.34
C ARG A 79 -12.36 -10.89 -15.77
N GLU A 80 -13.46 -11.11 -15.08
CA GLU A 80 -14.76 -10.50 -15.39
C GLU A 80 -14.96 -9.14 -14.70
N LEU A 81 -14.01 -8.71 -13.87
CA LEU A 81 -14.09 -7.44 -13.18
C LEU A 81 -14.03 -6.29 -14.20
N SER A 82 -15.10 -5.52 -14.20
CA SER A 82 -15.25 -4.31 -15.00
C SER A 82 -15.81 -3.20 -14.12
N PHE A 83 -15.12 -2.08 -14.08
CA PHE A 83 -15.56 -0.93 -13.30
C PHE A 83 -15.30 0.38 -14.04
N LYS A 84 -16.00 1.43 -13.63
CA LYS A 84 -15.89 2.77 -14.19
C LYS A 84 -15.71 3.78 -13.07
N ILE A 85 -14.83 4.76 -13.25
CA ILE A 85 -14.63 5.84 -12.28
C ILE A 85 -15.01 7.16 -12.92
N VAL A 86 -16.03 7.82 -12.38
CA VAL A 86 -16.52 9.14 -12.82
C VAL A 86 -16.76 10.00 -11.59
N ASN A 87 -16.25 11.23 -11.58
CA ASN A 87 -16.51 12.20 -10.51
C ASN A 87 -16.28 11.66 -9.09
N ASN A 88 -15.18 10.94 -8.88
CA ASN A 88 -14.83 10.28 -7.62
C ASN A 88 -15.83 9.21 -7.15
N THR A 89 -16.63 8.65 -8.06
CA THR A 89 -17.49 7.50 -7.81
C THR A 89 -17.01 6.33 -8.66
N ILE A 90 -16.75 5.19 -8.03
CA ILE A 90 -16.56 3.92 -8.74
C ILE A 90 -17.91 3.25 -8.92
N THR A 91 -18.19 2.77 -10.12
CA THR A 91 -19.31 1.86 -10.42
C THR A 91 -18.70 0.54 -10.82
N ILE A 92 -18.96 -0.51 -10.04
CA ILE A 92 -18.50 -1.87 -10.32
C ILE A 92 -19.69 -2.65 -10.86
N ASN A 93 -19.55 -3.22 -12.06
CA ASN A 93 -20.63 -3.95 -12.70
C ASN A 93 -21.11 -5.09 -11.79
N ASN A 94 -22.43 -5.23 -11.65
CA ASN A 94 -23.10 -6.23 -10.81
C ASN A 94 -22.87 -6.15 -9.29
N LEU A 95 -22.14 -5.14 -8.78
CA LEU A 95 -21.92 -4.96 -7.34
C LEU A 95 -22.53 -3.65 -6.81
N GLY A 96 -22.37 -2.53 -7.52
CA GLY A 96 -22.93 -1.25 -7.12
C GLY A 96 -21.97 -0.07 -7.27
N LYS A 97 -22.13 0.94 -6.42
CA LYS A 97 -21.37 2.20 -6.49
C LYS A 97 -20.77 2.55 -5.14
N GLU A 98 -19.56 3.08 -5.15
CA GLU A 98 -18.88 3.59 -3.96
C GLU A 98 -18.25 4.97 -4.23
N GLU A 99 -18.14 5.77 -3.18
CA GLU A 99 -17.39 7.02 -3.23
C GLU A 99 -15.91 6.80 -2.96
N LEU A 100 -15.07 7.54 -3.67
CA LEU A 100 -13.62 7.42 -3.63
C LEU A 100 -12.95 8.71 -3.14
N TYR A 101 -11.88 8.54 -2.36
CA TYR A 101 -10.78 9.48 -2.31
C TYR A 101 -9.82 9.16 -3.44
N ILE A 102 -9.54 10.14 -4.30
CA ILE A 102 -8.62 10.02 -5.43
C ILE A 102 -7.54 11.07 -5.28
N ASN A 103 -6.30 10.62 -5.17
CA ASN A 103 -5.13 11.47 -4.96
C ASN A 103 -4.01 11.10 -5.94
N LYS A 104 -3.15 12.07 -6.27
CA LYS A 104 -1.91 11.81 -7.00
C LYS A 104 -0.73 11.93 -6.03
N ILE A 105 0.03 10.85 -5.90
CA ILE A 105 1.18 10.77 -4.99
C ILE A 105 2.44 10.68 -5.86
N PRO A 106 3.47 11.51 -5.64
CA PRO A 106 4.76 11.33 -6.32
C PRO A 106 5.28 9.91 -6.14
N SER A 107 5.72 9.26 -7.22
CA SER A 107 6.08 7.84 -7.21
C SER A 107 7.23 7.54 -6.25
N ASN A 108 8.12 8.50 -6.00
CA ASN A 108 9.18 8.39 -4.98
C ASN A 108 8.68 8.45 -3.53
N LYS A 109 7.49 8.98 -3.28
CA LYS A 109 6.85 9.05 -1.95
C LYS A 109 5.81 7.94 -1.72
N PHE A 110 5.33 7.30 -2.79
CA PHE A 110 4.31 6.26 -2.72
C PHE A 110 4.85 4.96 -2.09
N PHE A 111 6.01 4.50 -2.55
CA PHE A 111 6.62 3.27 -2.03
C PHE A 111 7.44 3.56 -0.78
N LYS A 112 7.04 2.99 0.35
CA LYS A 112 7.82 3.07 1.60
C LYS A 112 9.19 2.39 1.50
N GLN A 113 9.26 1.31 0.72
CA GLN A 113 10.48 0.51 0.57
C GLN A 113 10.98 0.58 -0.88
N GLN A 114 12.29 0.79 -1.04
CA GLN A 114 12.92 0.97 -2.35
C GLN A 114 12.75 -0.25 -3.26
N TYR A 115 12.76 -1.47 -2.69
CA TYR A 115 12.63 -2.69 -3.49
C TYR A 115 11.27 -2.79 -4.21
N PHE A 116 10.18 -2.28 -3.62
CA PHE A 116 8.89 -2.24 -4.30
C PHE A 116 8.93 -1.29 -5.50
N LYS A 117 9.53 -0.10 -5.33
CA LYS A 117 9.68 0.84 -6.43
C LYS A 117 10.44 0.20 -7.60
N ASN A 118 11.56 -0.47 -7.31
CA ASN A 118 12.37 -1.14 -8.33
C ASN A 118 11.57 -2.26 -9.04
N TYR A 119 10.80 -3.05 -8.27
CA TYR A 119 9.95 -4.10 -8.81
C TYR A 119 8.92 -3.54 -9.80
N TYR A 120 8.16 -2.51 -9.41
CA TYR A 120 7.14 -1.93 -10.31
C TYR A 120 7.77 -1.22 -11.51
N GLN A 121 8.94 -0.59 -11.35
CA GLN A 121 9.68 -0.03 -12.48
C GLN A 121 10.05 -1.11 -13.52
N ALA A 122 10.49 -2.29 -13.07
CA ALA A 122 10.78 -3.40 -13.96
C ALA A 122 9.52 -3.89 -14.69
N ILE A 123 8.39 -4.07 -13.97
CA ILE A 123 7.12 -4.50 -14.57
C ILE A 123 6.64 -3.52 -15.67
N PHE A 124 6.69 -2.20 -15.40
CA PHE A 124 6.28 -1.19 -16.38
C PHE A 124 7.09 -1.28 -17.68
N LYS A 125 8.41 -1.47 -17.55
CA LYS A 125 9.30 -1.60 -18.70
C LYS A 125 9.13 -2.93 -19.42
N GLU A 126 9.20 -4.04 -18.71
CA GLU A 126 9.29 -5.39 -19.28
C GLU A 126 7.95 -5.95 -19.76
N LYS A 127 6.86 -5.61 -19.06
CA LYS A 127 5.53 -6.20 -19.31
C LYS A 127 4.57 -5.26 -19.98
N LEU A 128 4.66 -3.97 -19.67
CA LEU A 128 3.76 -2.95 -20.21
C LEU A 128 4.40 -2.09 -21.31
N ASN A 129 5.71 -2.25 -21.55
CA ASN A 129 6.48 -1.45 -22.52
C ASN A 129 6.21 0.06 -22.40
N THR A 130 6.13 0.57 -21.18
CA THR A 130 5.86 1.99 -20.89
C THR A 130 6.83 2.50 -19.82
N PRO A 131 7.22 3.78 -19.86
CA PRO A 131 7.97 4.38 -18.77
C PRO A 131 7.19 4.31 -17.46
N PHE A 132 7.93 4.19 -16.36
CA PHE A 132 7.35 4.28 -15.03
C PHE A 132 6.90 5.72 -14.75
N PRO A 133 5.66 5.94 -14.28
CA PRO A 133 5.13 7.29 -14.12
C PRO A 133 5.78 8.04 -12.95
N ASP A 134 5.84 9.37 -13.04
CA ASP A 134 6.37 10.24 -11.98
C ASP A 134 5.41 10.37 -10.79
N SER A 135 4.12 10.07 -11.00
CA SER A 135 3.09 10.06 -9.96
C SER A 135 2.18 8.84 -10.08
N ILE A 136 1.83 8.26 -8.93
CA ILE A 136 0.85 7.17 -8.80
C ILE A 136 -0.52 7.77 -8.47
N LEU A 137 -1.55 7.30 -9.16
CA LEU A 137 -2.93 7.57 -8.81
C LEU A 137 -3.34 6.64 -7.66
N ALA A 138 -3.51 7.20 -6.47
CA ALA A 138 -3.97 6.48 -5.28
C ALA A 138 -5.49 6.62 -5.16
N ILE A 139 -6.18 5.48 -5.08
CA ILE A 139 -7.63 5.39 -4.99
C ILE A 139 -7.98 4.67 -3.70
N THR A 140 -8.89 5.22 -2.90
CA THR A 140 -9.32 4.63 -1.63
C THR A 140 -10.82 4.80 -1.46
N ASN A 141 -11.51 3.75 -1.03
CA ASN A 141 -12.94 3.83 -0.74
C ASN A 141 -13.20 4.67 0.51
N LYS A 142 -14.08 5.69 0.40
CA LYS A 142 -14.44 6.56 1.53
C LYS A 142 -15.20 5.81 2.63
N ASN A 143 -15.97 4.81 2.22
CA ASN A 143 -16.85 4.02 3.05
C ASN A 143 -16.22 2.69 3.51
N ALA A 144 -14.90 2.50 3.32
CA ALA A 144 -14.22 1.24 3.67
C ALA A 144 -14.41 0.80 5.15
N HIS A 145 -14.80 1.71 6.03
CA HIS A 145 -15.10 1.45 7.44
C HIS A 145 -16.53 0.90 7.68
N ILE A 146 -17.41 0.97 6.68
CA ILE A 146 -18.80 0.52 6.73
C ILE A 146 -18.85 -0.95 6.30
N LYS A 147 -19.43 -1.82 7.13
CA LYS A 147 -19.49 -3.28 6.87
C LYS A 147 -20.19 -3.66 5.56
N THR A 148 -21.15 -2.85 5.12
CA THR A 148 -21.93 -3.07 3.88
C THR A 148 -21.29 -2.41 2.67
N SER A 149 -20.13 -1.76 2.84
CA SER A 149 -19.36 -1.23 1.73
C SER A 149 -18.92 -2.36 0.82
N ILE A 150 -18.91 -2.08 -0.49
CA ILE A 150 -18.30 -2.94 -1.50
C ILE A 150 -16.78 -2.93 -1.34
#